data_AF-K8MM66-F1
#
_entry.id   AF-K8MM66-F1
#
_cell.length_a   1.000
_cell.length_b   1.000
_cell.length_c   1.000
_cell.angle_alpha   90.00
_cell.angle_beta   90.00
_cell.angle_gamma   90.00
#
_symmetry.space_group_name_H-M   'P 1'
#
loop_
_entity.id
_entity.type
_entity.pdbx_description
1 polymer ?
#
loop_
_entity_poly.entity_id
_entity_poly.type
_entity_poly.pdbx_seq_one_letter_code
_entity_poly.pdbx_strand_id
1 'polypeptide(L)'
;MWDQKEFKKLELKEFYEIVQLRLETFVVEQTRIYNDLDAIDLRAIHLFHQDEEGRVDAYARIFETGATIHFGRVAVASWPRTRKGYGRADFGPV
;
A
#
# COMPACT_ATOMS: atom_id res chain seq x y z
N MET A 1 4.43 6.50 -10.69
CA MET A 1 3.88 5.47 -11.60
C MET A 1 3.03 4.52 -10.77
N TRP A 2 1.89 4.06 -11.28
CA TRP A 2 1.05 3.07 -10.59
C TRP A 2 1.41 1.67 -11.05
N ASP A 3 1.57 0.77 -10.08
CA ASP A 3 1.91 -0.63 -10.28
C ASP A 3 0.99 -1.53 -9.47
N GLN A 4 0.65 -2.70 -10.02
CA GLN A 4 -0.03 -3.76 -9.31
C GLN A 4 0.73 -5.08 -9.47
N LYS A 5 1.11 -5.70 -8.36
CA LYS A 5 1.93 -6.92 -8.38
C LYS A 5 1.41 -7.95 -7.38
N GLU A 6 1.49 -9.22 -7.76
CA GLU A 6 1.41 -10.31 -6.79
C GLU A 6 2.65 -10.32 -5.91
N PHE A 7 2.55 -10.84 -4.68
CA PHE A 7 3.67 -10.88 -3.73
C PHE A 7 4.98 -11.40 -4.34
N LYS A 8 4.93 -12.49 -5.12
CA LYS A 8 6.11 -13.13 -5.72
C LYS A 8 6.77 -12.30 -6.84
N LYS A 9 6.09 -11.26 -7.34
CA LYS A 9 6.57 -10.38 -8.41
C LYS A 9 7.08 -9.06 -7.86
N LEU A 10 6.96 -8.82 -6.55
CA LEU A 10 7.54 -7.65 -5.91
C LEU A 10 9.06 -7.78 -5.92
N GLU A 11 9.72 -6.71 -6.34
CA GLU A 11 11.15 -6.55 -6.09
C GLU A 11 11.39 -6.34 -4.60
N LEU A 12 12.57 -6.75 -4.11
CA LEU A 12 12.91 -6.61 -2.69
C LEU A 12 12.80 -5.16 -2.21
N LYS A 13 13.19 -4.19 -3.06
CA LYS A 13 13.07 -2.76 -2.78
C LYS A 13 11.60 -2.33 -2.64
N GLU A 14 10.74 -2.78 -3.55
CA GLU A 14 9.31 -2.44 -3.53
C GLU A 14 8.64 -2.97 -2.27
N PHE A 15 8.93 -4.23 -1.93
CA PHE A 15 8.45 -4.84 -0.69
C PHE A 15 8.91 -4.02 0.53
N TYR A 16 10.20 -3.67 0.61
CA TYR A 16 10.73 -2.86 1.71
C TYR A 16 10.02 -1.51 1.83
N GLU A 17 9.84 -0.78 0.74
CA GLU A 17 9.20 0.55 0.76
C GLU A 17 7.70 0.48 1.10
N ILE A 18 6.99 -0.54 0.60
CA ILE A 18 5.59 -0.80 0.98
C ILE A 18 5.48 -1.06 2.48
N VAL A 19 6.34 -1.92 3.03
CA VAL A 19 6.32 -2.24 4.47
C VAL A 19 6.67 -1.03 5.30
N GLN A 20 7.69 -0.26 4.91
CA GLN A 20 8.06 0.97 5.58
C GLN A 20 6.87 1.94 5.64
N LEU A 21 6.21 2.21 4.50
CA LEU A 21 5.06 3.09 4.44
C LEU A 21 3.92 2.62 5.37
N ARG A 22 3.59 1.33 5.35
CA ARG A 22 2.55 0.77 6.21
C ARG A 22 2.89 0.91 7.70
N LEU A 23 4.14 0.68 8.09
CA LEU A 23 4.58 0.83 9.48
C LEU A 23 4.52 2.30 9.93
N GLU A 24 4.99 3.22 9.08
CA GLU A 24 4.90 4.65 9.35
C GLU A 24 3.43 5.07 9.58
N THR A 25 2.52 4.69 8.68
CA THR A 25 1.10 5.07 8.77
C THR A 25 0.34 4.36 9.89
N PHE A 26 0.42 3.04 10.00
CA PHE A 26 -0.48 2.29 10.88
C PHE A 26 0.10 2.01 12.27
N VAL A 27 1.43 1.96 12.41
CA VAL A 27 2.06 1.67 13.70
C VAL A 27 2.50 2.97 14.37
N VAL A 28 3.30 3.78 13.68
CA VAL A 28 3.92 4.98 14.25
C VAL A 28 2.89 6.12 14.35
N GLU A 29 2.34 6.59 13.24
CA GLU A 29 1.42 7.73 13.22
C GLU A 29 0.16 7.48 14.03
N GLN A 30 -0.44 6.29 13.89
CA GLN A 30 -1.65 5.92 14.64
C GLN A 30 -1.36 5.46 16.08
N THR A 31 -0.09 5.35 16.47
CA THR A 31 0.34 4.88 17.81
C THR A 31 -0.32 3.53 18.17
N ARG A 32 -0.34 2.59 17.23
CA ARG A 32 -0.91 1.25 17.40
C ARG A 32 0.18 0.20 17.31
N ILE A 33 0.52 -0.42 18.44
CA ILE A 33 1.50 -1.52 18.46
C ILE A 33 0.77 -2.82 18.12
N TYR A 34 0.92 -3.27 16.87
CA TYR A 34 0.42 -4.56 16.41
C TYR A 34 1.30 -5.10 15.28
N ASN A 35 1.13 -6.39 14.96
CA ASN A 35 1.84 -6.98 13.84
C ASN A 35 1.14 -6.60 12.52
N ASP A 36 1.72 -5.64 11.79
CA ASP A 36 1.11 -5.16 10.55
C ASP A 36 1.19 -6.17 9.40
N LEU A 37 2.28 -6.95 9.35
CA LEU A 37 2.50 -8.01 8.37
C LEU A 37 1.75 -9.27 8.77
N ASP A 38 0.97 -9.81 7.84
CA ASP A 38 0.19 -11.03 8.05
C ASP A 38 0.30 -12.00 6.86
N ALA A 39 -0.23 -13.21 7.02
CA ALA A 39 -0.17 -14.22 5.97
C ALA A 39 -1.01 -13.87 4.72
N ILE A 40 -1.88 -12.86 4.78
CA ILE A 40 -2.69 -12.43 3.63
C ILE A 40 -1.78 -11.71 2.62
N ASP A 41 -0.73 -11.03 3.08
CA ASP A 41 0.26 -10.38 2.22
C ASP A 41 0.83 -11.34 1.16
N LEU A 42 1.06 -12.61 1.53
CA LEU A 42 1.63 -13.61 0.62
C LEU A 42 0.74 -13.99 -0.57
N ARG A 43 -0.58 -13.73 -0.47
CA ARG A 43 -1.58 -14.08 -1.49
C ARG A 43 -2.34 -12.86 -2.04
N ALA A 44 -1.95 -11.67 -1.65
CA ALA A 44 -2.60 -10.44 -2.06
C ALA A 44 -2.03 -9.89 -3.37
N ILE A 45 -2.81 -9.03 -4.00
CA ILE A 45 -2.34 -8.07 -4.98
C ILE A 45 -1.95 -6.80 -4.22
N HIS A 46 -0.77 -6.28 -4.53
CA HIS A 46 -0.18 -5.09 -3.98
C HIS A 46 -0.28 -3.98 -5.01
N LEU A 47 -1.18 -3.03 -4.80
CA LEU A 47 -1.33 -1.83 -5.62
C LEU A 47 -0.55 -0.70 -4.96
N PHE A 48 0.37 -0.06 -5.69
CA PHE A 48 1.17 1.02 -5.15
C PHE A 48 1.52 2.07 -6.20
N HIS A 49 1.82 3.27 -5.72
CA HIS A 49 2.36 4.35 -6.54
C HIS A 49 3.80 4.63 -6.14
N GLN A 50 4.66 4.87 -7.14
CA GLN A 50 6.02 5.36 -6.96
C GLN A 50 6.15 6.82 -7.40
N ASP A 51 6.80 7.65 -6.59
CA ASP A 51 7.15 9.02 -6.95
C ASP A 51 8.21 9.10 -8.08
N GLU A 52 8.59 10.31 -8.46
CA GLU A 52 9.59 10.55 -9.52
C GLU A 52 11.00 10.04 -9.14
N GLU A 53 11.25 9.81 -7.85
CA GLU A 53 12.50 9.25 -7.30
C GLU A 53 12.42 7.72 -7.15
N GLY A 54 11.29 7.11 -7.53
CA GLY A 54 11.06 5.67 -7.44
C GLY A 54 10.82 5.17 -6.02
N ARG A 55 10.30 6.03 -5.13
CA ARG A 55 9.87 5.67 -3.77
C ARG A 55 8.38 5.40 -3.71
N VAL A 56 7.96 4.39 -2.97
CA VAL A 56 6.53 4.15 -2.73
C VAL A 56 5.94 5.25 -1.83
N ASP A 57 4.93 5.96 -2.35
CA ASP A 57 4.25 7.08 -1.67
C ASP A 57 2.74 6.85 -1.48
N ALA A 58 2.18 5.81 -2.10
CA ALA A 58 0.82 5.32 -1.83
C ALA A 58 0.74 3.80 -1.99
N TYR A 59 -0.13 3.15 -1.22
CA TYR A 59 -0.30 1.70 -1.20
C TYR A 59 -1.74 1.29 -0.86
N ALA A 60 -2.19 0.18 -1.45
CA ALA A 60 -3.36 -0.57 -1.03
C ALA A 60 -3.15 -2.08 -1.25
N ARG A 61 -3.76 -2.89 -0.38
CA ARG A 61 -3.79 -4.35 -0.46
C ARG A 61 -5.14 -4.83 -0.96
N ILE A 62 -5.14 -5.75 -1.93
CA ILE A 62 -6.36 -6.32 -2.51
C ILE A 62 -6.28 -7.84 -2.39
N PHE A 63 -7.32 -8.49 -1.85
CA PHE A 63 -7.40 -9.95 -1.77
C PHE A 63 -8.84 -10.44 -1.71
N GLU A 64 -9.04 -11.72 -2.05
CA GLU A 64 -10.37 -12.35 -2.09
C GLU A 64 -10.58 -13.30 -0.91
N THR A 65 -11.82 -13.34 -0.41
CA THR A 65 -12.31 -14.34 0.53
C THR A 65 -13.66 -14.86 0.05
N GLY A 66 -13.68 -16.08 -0.51
CA GLY A 66 -14.89 -16.63 -1.12
C GLY A 66 -15.35 -15.78 -2.31
N ALA A 67 -16.55 -15.22 -2.23
CA ALA A 67 -17.12 -14.34 -3.26
C ALA A 67 -16.91 -12.84 -2.98
N THR A 68 -16.12 -12.49 -1.96
CA THR A 68 -15.91 -11.09 -1.53
C THR A 68 -14.50 -10.63 -1.84
N ILE A 69 -14.38 -9.43 -2.42
CA ILE A 69 -13.11 -8.72 -2.62
C ILE A 69 -12.90 -7.74 -1.47
N HIS A 70 -11.71 -7.76 -0.88
CA HIS A 70 -11.31 -6.88 0.21
C HIS A 70 -10.25 -5.89 -0.26
N PHE A 71 -10.45 -4.63 0.08
CA PHE A 71 -9.44 -3.58 0.00
C PHE A 71 -9.01 -3.22 1.42
N GLY A 72 -7.70 -3.18 1.68
CA GLY A 72 -7.18 -2.91 3.02
C GLY A 72 -5.81 -2.28 3.00
N ARG A 73 -5.32 -1.90 4.18
CA ARG A 73 -4.00 -1.27 4.37
C ARG A 73 -3.77 -0.09 3.41
N VAL A 74 -4.81 0.72 3.20
CA VAL A 74 -4.73 1.91 2.36
C VAL A 74 -3.86 2.95 3.08
N ALA A 75 -2.67 3.20 2.54
CA ALA A 75 -1.67 4.08 3.12
C ALA A 75 -1.19 5.10 2.08
N VAL A 76 -0.93 6.32 2.53
CA VAL A 76 -0.41 7.42 1.72
C VAL A 76 0.65 8.10 2.56
N ALA A 77 1.86 8.28 2.03
CA ALA A 77 2.97 8.82 2.80
C ALA A 77 2.66 10.27 3.21
N SER A 78 3.12 10.68 4.39
CA SER A 78 2.97 12.06 4.84
C SER A 78 3.80 13.04 3.99
N TRP A 79 3.50 14.33 4.08
CA TRP A 79 4.35 15.38 3.53
C TRP A 79 5.80 15.22 4.06
N PRO A 80 6.86 15.38 3.24
CA PRO A 80 6.88 15.85 1.85
C PRO A 80 6.83 14.75 0.78
N ARG A 81 6.71 13.47 1.17
CA ARG A 81 6.78 12.34 0.23
C ARG A 81 5.56 12.28 -0.71
N THR A 82 4.44 12.91 -0.34
CA THR A 82 3.27 13.07 -1.22
C THR A 82 2.93 14.54 -1.46
N ARG A 83 2.99 14.96 -2.73
CA ARG A 83 2.50 16.28 -3.19
C ARG A 83 1.07 16.24 -3.73
N LYS A 84 0.56 15.04 -4.01
CA LYS A 84 -0.73 14.77 -4.66
C LYS A 84 -1.69 14.14 -3.65
N GLY A 85 -2.95 14.54 -3.70
CA GLY A 85 -4.01 14.02 -2.83
C GLY A 85 -4.43 12.60 -3.21
N TYR A 86 -3.55 11.61 -3.09
CA TYR A 86 -3.86 10.21 -3.43
C TYR A 86 -4.97 9.59 -2.56
N GLY A 87 -5.20 10.13 -1.36
CA GLY A 87 -6.36 9.79 -0.51
C GLY A 87 -7.68 10.43 -0.97
N ARG A 88 -7.65 11.33 -1.95
CA ARG A 88 -8.79 11.82 -2.74
C ARG A 88 -8.72 11.20 -4.12
N ALA A 89 -8.84 9.88 -4.21
CA ALA A 89 -9.08 9.27 -5.51
C ALA A 89 -10.53 9.57 -5.91
N ASP A 90 -10.69 10.44 -6.91
CA ASP A 90 -11.82 10.39 -7.84
C ASP A 90 -11.87 8.96 -8.38
N PHE A 91 -12.71 8.12 -7.76
CA PHE A 91 -13.20 6.93 -8.42
C PHE A 91 -14.10 7.42 -9.55
N GLY A 92 -13.52 7.60 -10.74
CA GLY A 92 -14.30 7.85 -11.95
C GLY A 92 -15.41 6.81 -12.07
N PRO A 93 -16.60 7.18 -12.58
CA PRO A 93 -17.75 6.29 -12.59
C PRO A 93 -17.39 5.03 -13.37
N VAL A 94 -17.60 3.89 -12.71
CA VAL A 94 -17.74 2.58 -13.36
C VAL A 94 -18.97 2.57 -14.25
#